data_AF-A0A2E2MHN8-F1
#
_entry.id   AF-A0A2E2MHN8-F1
#
_cell.length_a   1.000
_cell.length_b   1.000
_cell.length_c   1.000
_cell.angle_alpha   90.00
_cell.angle_beta   90.00
_cell.angle_gamma   90.00
#
_symmetry.space_group_name_H-M   'P 1'
#
loop_
_entity.id
_entity.type
_entity.pdbx_description
1 polymer ?
#
loop_
_entity_poly.entity_id
_entity_poly.type
_entity_poly.pdbx_seq_one_letter_code
_entity_poly.pdbx_strand_id
1 'polypeptide(L)'
;MTRYRIPEGKDMDMVQQAYAELASVDQLVQGDGDGAEVPRRATAGDLYAFATGDQRHAGTVKQGLLRFPQMRTVLKAMLAEVSVAYLPEVAAAASDEFPERRVDQGVLRVQRSQAEPSQFYLIFEVAEGYEAPTVLIVCDREEQFEQIVLPAPRRGTIQLAVTQASGVPDMLRDPKSAIYLR
;
A
#
# COMPACT_ATOMS: atom_id res chain seq x y z
N MET A 1 4.67 28.03 -5.40
CA MET A 1 5.21 27.74 -4.06
C MET A 1 4.04 27.32 -3.17
N THR A 2 3.74 26.03 -3.09
CA THR A 2 2.63 25.52 -2.27
C THR A 2 3.24 24.97 -0.98
N ARG A 3 3.01 25.66 0.14
CA ARG A 3 3.41 25.20 1.48
C ARG A 3 2.60 23.94 1.80
N TYR A 4 3.30 22.81 1.93
CA TYR A 4 2.74 21.56 2.43
C TYR A 4 2.36 21.75 3.90
N ARG A 5 1.07 21.67 4.23
CA ARG A 5 0.57 21.73 5.61
C ARG A 5 0.60 20.30 6.15
N ILE A 6 1.53 20.04 7.05
CA ILE A 6 1.60 18.77 7.79
C ILE A 6 0.34 18.72 8.68
N PRO A 7 -0.43 17.62 8.69
CA PRO A 7 -1.56 17.48 9.60
C PRO A 7 -1.04 17.44 11.05
N GLU A 8 -1.47 18.40 11.88
CA GLU A 8 -1.19 18.43 13.31
C GLU A 8 -2.31 17.70 14.07
N GLY A 9 -1.95 16.66 14.82
CA GLY A 9 -2.86 15.87 15.65
C GLY A 9 -2.10 14.84 16.50
N LYS A 10 -2.70 14.46 17.64
CA LYS A 10 -2.21 13.48 18.65
C LYS A 10 -1.70 12.16 18.06
N ASP A 11 -2.08 11.83 16.84
CA ASP A 11 -1.78 10.55 16.19
C ASP A 11 -0.38 10.53 15.58
N MET A 12 0.18 11.70 15.21
CA MET A 12 1.60 11.82 14.85
C MET A 12 2.53 11.55 16.04
N ASP A 13 2.09 11.89 17.27
CA ASP A 13 2.86 11.60 18.48
C ASP A 13 2.92 10.09 18.74
N MET A 14 1.81 9.37 18.52
CA MET A 14 1.78 7.90 18.64
C MET A 14 2.69 7.23 17.59
N VAL A 15 2.67 7.72 16.35
CA VAL A 15 3.59 7.26 15.30
C VAL A 15 5.05 7.57 15.65
N GLN A 16 5.35 8.78 16.12
CA GLN A 16 6.68 9.17 16.56
C GLN A 16 7.17 8.32 17.75
N GLN A 17 6.29 8.03 18.71
CA GLN A 17 6.61 7.26 19.91
C GLN A 17 6.85 5.79 19.58
N ALA A 18 6.00 5.17 18.74
CA ALA A 18 6.25 3.84 18.22
C ALA A 18 7.59 3.78 17.46
N TYR A 19 7.92 4.80 16.67
CA TYR A 19 9.22 4.89 16.01
C TYR A 19 10.41 5.08 16.96
N ALA A 20 10.24 5.83 18.04
CA ALA A 20 11.28 6.01 19.05
C ALA A 20 11.61 4.68 19.75
N GLU A 21 10.60 3.86 20.05
CA GLU A 21 10.79 2.51 20.57
C GLU A 21 11.55 1.62 19.58
N LEU A 22 11.30 1.77 18.28
CA LEU A 22 12.02 1.05 17.22
C LEU A 22 13.47 1.48 17.01
N ALA A 23 13.77 2.76 17.22
CA ALA A 23 15.12 3.30 17.20
C ALA A 23 15.92 2.86 18.44
N SER A 24 15.26 2.66 19.58
CA SER A 24 15.87 2.23 20.84
C SER A 24 16.43 0.80 20.75
N VAL A 25 15.74 -0.09 20.05
CA VAL A 25 16.20 -1.46 19.77
C VAL A 25 17.39 -1.47 18.79
N ASP A 26 17.50 -0.47 17.91
CA ASP A 26 18.56 -0.35 16.91
C ASP A 26 19.94 -0.08 17.54
N GLN A 27 19.98 0.70 18.62
CA GLN A 27 21.22 0.99 19.36
C GLN A 27 21.84 -0.25 20.03
N LEU A 28 21.06 -1.32 20.25
CA LEU A 28 21.55 -2.58 20.80
C LEU A 28 22.10 -3.54 19.72
N VAL A 29 21.76 -3.33 18.44
CA VAL A 29 22.11 -4.25 17.34
C VAL A 29 23.28 -3.73 16.48
N GLN A 30 23.60 -2.43 16.53
CA GLN A 30 24.70 -1.84 15.75
C GLN A 30 26.13 -2.14 16.28
N GLY A 31 26.27 -2.99 17.30
CA GLY A 31 27.56 -3.50 17.75
C GLY A 31 27.90 -4.84 17.09
N ASP A 32 28.47 -4.78 15.88
CA ASP A 32 29.28 -5.79 15.17
C ASP A 32 28.81 -6.04 13.72
N GLY A 33 29.65 -5.69 12.73
CA GLY A 33 29.51 -6.26 11.38
C GLY A 33 30.02 -5.42 10.21
N ASP A 34 31.30 -5.61 9.92
CA ASP A 34 32.04 -5.54 8.65
C ASP A 34 31.31 -5.14 7.33
N GLY A 35 31.79 -4.05 6.71
CA GLY A 35 32.14 -3.93 5.28
C GLY A 35 31.11 -4.07 4.15
N ALA A 36 29.90 -4.60 4.38
CA ALA A 36 28.83 -4.59 3.38
C ALA A 36 28.07 -3.26 3.46
N GLU A 37 27.67 -2.66 2.33
CA GLU A 37 26.66 -1.58 2.34
C GLU A 37 25.39 -2.11 3.01
N VAL A 38 25.27 -1.90 4.32
CA VAL A 38 24.08 -2.24 5.07
C VAL A 38 22.96 -1.41 4.45
N PRO A 39 21.94 -2.04 3.83
CA PRO A 39 20.86 -1.29 3.22
C PRO A 39 20.26 -0.38 4.28
N ARG A 40 20.29 0.94 4.01
CA ARG A 40 19.77 1.95 4.93
C ARG A 40 18.37 1.52 5.39
N ARG A 41 18.13 1.50 6.70
CA ARG A 41 16.81 1.16 7.24
C ARG A 41 15.79 2.21 6.81
N ALA A 42 14.59 1.77 6.38
CA ALA A 42 13.50 2.67 6.05
C ALA A 42 13.06 3.46 7.29
N THR A 43 12.90 4.77 7.10
CA THR A 43 12.50 5.74 8.13
C THR A 43 10.98 5.95 8.15
N ALA A 44 10.47 6.69 9.13
CA ALA A 44 9.07 7.13 9.16
C ALA A 44 8.67 7.94 7.93
N GLY A 45 9.58 8.81 7.46
CA GLY A 45 9.39 9.56 6.22
C GLY A 45 9.27 8.63 5.00
N ASP A 46 10.04 7.55 4.96
CA ASP A 46 9.99 6.58 3.86
C ASP A 46 8.67 5.78 3.88
N LEU A 47 8.18 5.39 5.06
CA LEU A 47 6.86 4.73 5.18
C LEU A 47 5.73 5.68 4.81
N TYR A 48 5.77 6.94 5.26
CA TYR A 48 4.76 7.92 4.87
C TYR A 48 4.80 8.16 3.36
N ALA A 49 5.99 8.37 2.79
CA ALA A 49 6.18 8.50 1.34
C ALA A 49 5.55 7.31 0.59
N PHE A 50 5.80 6.08 1.05
CA PHE A 50 5.18 4.87 0.52
C PHE A 50 3.65 4.84 0.71
N ALA A 51 3.11 5.24 1.86
CA ALA A 51 1.67 5.33 2.07
C ALA A 51 1.01 6.41 1.18
N THR A 52 1.79 7.40 0.71
CA THR A 52 1.32 8.54 -0.09
C THR A 52 1.50 8.40 -1.59
N GLY A 53 2.10 7.31 -2.08
CA GLY A 53 2.31 7.09 -3.52
C GLY A 53 3.72 7.39 -4.04
N ASP A 54 4.65 7.80 -3.17
CA ASP A 54 6.03 8.09 -3.58
C ASP A 54 6.87 6.80 -3.60
N GLN A 55 7.27 6.42 -4.81
CA GLN A 55 7.99 5.18 -5.09
C GLN A 55 9.52 5.28 -4.93
N ARG A 56 10.08 6.47 -4.65
CA ARG A 56 11.55 6.68 -4.58
C ARG A 56 12.26 5.74 -3.61
N HIS A 57 11.58 5.35 -2.53
CA HIS A 57 12.14 4.50 -1.48
C HIS A 57 11.36 3.18 -1.29
N ALA A 58 10.50 2.81 -2.26
CA ALA A 58 9.65 1.63 -2.15
C ALA A 58 10.44 0.33 -1.93
N GLY A 59 11.59 0.15 -2.60
CA GLY A 59 12.46 -1.01 -2.41
C GLY A 59 13.01 -1.11 -0.97
N THR A 60 13.50 0.00 -0.43
CA THR A 60 14.00 0.08 0.96
C THR A 60 12.89 -0.20 1.97
N VAL A 61 11.68 0.34 1.73
CA VAL A 61 10.51 0.08 2.57
C VAL A 61 10.14 -1.39 2.54
N LYS A 62 9.98 -2.00 1.37
CA LYS A 62 9.63 -3.42 1.23
C LYS A 62 10.65 -4.34 1.92
N GLN A 63 11.94 -4.08 1.75
CA GLN A 63 12.99 -4.84 2.45
C GLN A 63 12.92 -4.67 3.97
N GLY A 64 12.64 -3.44 4.44
CA GLY A 64 12.42 -3.17 5.87
C GLY A 64 11.20 -3.93 6.43
N LEU A 65 10.09 -3.97 5.70
CA LEU A 65 8.87 -4.69 6.10
C LEU A 65 9.07 -6.20 6.19
N LEU A 66 9.93 -6.79 5.35
CA LEU A 66 10.29 -8.21 5.44
C LEU A 66 11.10 -8.50 6.70
N ARG A 67 12.02 -7.61 7.07
CA ARG A 67 12.96 -7.82 8.18
C ARG A 67 12.41 -7.43 9.55
N PHE A 68 11.51 -6.45 9.61
CA PHE A 68 11.07 -5.83 10.87
C PHE A 68 9.53 -5.85 10.97
N PRO A 69 8.93 -6.84 11.67
CA PRO A 69 7.47 -6.98 11.78
C PRO A 69 6.75 -5.73 12.32
N GLN A 70 7.37 -5.10 13.30
CA GLN A 70 6.95 -3.82 13.86
C GLN A 70 6.77 -2.67 12.85
N MET A 71 7.56 -2.65 11.76
CA MET A 71 7.37 -1.67 10.69
C MET A 71 6.06 -1.91 9.94
N ARG A 72 5.57 -3.15 9.88
CA ARG A 72 4.28 -3.50 9.28
C ARG A 72 3.13 -2.98 10.12
N THR A 73 3.22 -3.09 11.44
CA THR A 73 2.25 -2.48 12.37
C THR A 73 2.17 -0.97 12.18
N VAL A 74 3.32 -0.30 12.10
CA VAL A 74 3.38 1.15 11.89
C VAL A 74 2.83 1.55 10.52
N LEU A 75 3.19 0.83 9.46
CA LEU A 75 2.66 1.09 8.12
C LEU A 75 1.14 0.91 8.08
N LYS A 76 0.60 -0.16 8.67
CA LYS A 76 -0.85 -0.39 8.73
C LYS A 76 -1.57 0.73 9.48
N ALA A 77 -1.00 1.21 10.59
CA ALA A 77 -1.54 2.36 11.31
C ALA A 77 -1.52 3.64 10.45
N MET A 78 -0.41 3.92 9.75
CA MET A 78 -0.34 5.05 8.82
C MET A 78 -1.37 4.94 7.69
N LEU A 79 -1.54 3.75 7.10
CA LEU A 79 -2.50 3.52 6.03
C LEU A 79 -3.95 3.74 6.49
N ALA A 80 -4.29 3.30 7.71
CA ALA A 80 -5.60 3.55 8.28
C ALA A 80 -5.92 5.05 8.39
N GLU A 81 -4.91 5.89 8.64
CA GLU A 81 -5.07 7.35 8.76
C GLU A 81 -5.08 8.08 7.41
N VAL A 82 -4.26 7.65 6.45
CA VAL A 82 -4.07 8.41 5.19
C VAL A 82 -4.92 7.93 4.03
N SER A 83 -5.59 6.79 4.16
CA SER A 83 -6.42 6.22 3.11
C SER A 83 -7.82 6.84 3.09
N VAL A 84 -8.29 7.18 1.89
CA VAL A 84 -9.68 7.61 1.64
C VAL A 84 -10.66 6.45 1.67
N ALA A 85 -10.19 5.22 1.45
CA ALA A 85 -10.99 4.02 1.57
C ALA A 85 -10.15 2.79 1.96
N TYR A 86 -10.80 1.86 2.65
CA TYR A 86 -10.23 0.56 3.03
C TYR A 86 -11.18 -0.55 2.60
N LEU A 87 -10.68 -1.49 1.78
CA LEU A 87 -11.41 -2.67 1.34
C LEU A 87 -10.87 -3.88 2.11
N PRO A 88 -11.60 -4.35 3.15
CA PRO A 88 -11.17 -5.49 3.94
C PRO A 88 -11.21 -6.78 3.11
N GLU A 89 -10.74 -7.86 3.73
CA GLU A 89 -10.86 -9.22 3.20
C GLU A 89 -12.32 -9.55 2.85
N VAL A 90 -12.53 -10.23 1.72
CA VAL A 90 -13.87 -10.63 1.27
C VAL A 90 -14.19 -12.02 1.81
N ALA A 91 -15.39 -12.20 2.36
CA ALA A 91 -15.85 -13.53 2.75
C ALA A 91 -15.92 -14.46 1.52
N ALA A 92 -15.52 -15.73 1.70
CA ALA A 92 -15.18 -16.73 0.68
C ALA A 92 -16.31 -17.18 -0.29
N ALA A 93 -17.34 -16.37 -0.53
CA ALA A 93 -18.45 -16.67 -1.43
C ALA A 93 -18.33 -15.99 -2.81
N ALA A 94 -17.21 -15.34 -3.12
CA ALA A 94 -16.95 -14.85 -4.47
C ALA A 94 -16.60 -16.05 -5.37
N SER A 95 -17.52 -16.46 -6.24
CA SER A 95 -17.31 -17.51 -7.25
C SER A 95 -16.41 -17.08 -8.40
N ASP A 96 -15.99 -15.82 -8.43
CA ASP A 96 -15.22 -15.22 -9.49
C ASP A 96 -13.71 -15.42 -9.28
N GLU A 97 -12.98 -15.59 -10.39
CA GLU A 97 -11.52 -15.72 -10.38
C GLU A 97 -10.84 -14.52 -9.68
N PHE A 98 -11.47 -13.35 -9.75
CA PHE A 98 -11.07 -12.16 -9.02
C PHE A 98 -12.29 -11.60 -8.28
N PRO A 99 -12.28 -11.56 -6.94
CA PRO A 99 -13.41 -11.03 -6.19
C PRO A 99 -13.58 -9.54 -6.47
N GLU A 100 -14.81 -9.13 -6.82
CA GLU A 100 -15.19 -7.71 -6.80
C GLU A 100 -15.07 -7.18 -5.37
N ARG A 101 -14.53 -5.96 -5.21
CA ARG A 101 -14.44 -5.31 -3.91
C ARG A 101 -15.12 -3.95 -3.96
N ARG A 102 -16.02 -3.71 -3.02
CA ARG A 102 -16.86 -2.51 -2.97
C ARG A 102 -16.68 -1.77 -1.66
N VAL A 103 -16.64 -0.44 -1.78
CA VAL A 103 -16.68 0.54 -0.69
C VAL A 103 -17.57 1.71 -1.12
N ASP A 104 -17.86 2.63 -0.23
CA ASP A 104 -18.71 3.80 -0.53
C ASP A 104 -18.10 4.66 -1.66
N GLN A 105 -16.77 4.73 -1.72
CA GLN A 105 -16.00 5.49 -2.70
C GLN A 105 -16.00 4.85 -4.10
N GLY A 106 -16.38 3.59 -4.24
CA GLY A 106 -16.36 2.91 -5.53
C GLY A 106 -16.22 1.40 -5.50
N VAL A 107 -15.98 0.86 -6.69
CA VAL A 107 -15.86 -0.59 -6.93
C VAL A 107 -14.55 -0.89 -7.64
N LEU A 108 -13.78 -1.82 -7.09
CA LEU A 108 -12.58 -2.37 -7.68
C LEU A 108 -12.88 -3.71 -8.35
N ARG A 109 -12.50 -3.84 -9.62
CA ARG A 109 -12.56 -5.09 -10.39
C ARG A 109 -11.22 -5.35 -11.09
N VAL A 110 -10.92 -6.63 -11.30
CA VAL A 110 -9.77 -7.07 -12.09
C VAL A 110 -10.28 -7.87 -13.28
N GLN A 111 -9.79 -7.56 -14.47
CA GLN A 111 -10.13 -8.27 -15.71
C GLN A 111 -8.87 -8.78 -16.37
N ARG A 112 -8.82 -10.07 -16.69
CA ARG A 112 -7.72 -10.63 -17.49
C ARG A 112 -7.79 -10.09 -18.92
N SER A 113 -6.64 -9.71 -19.48
CA SER A 113 -6.56 -9.31 -20.89
C SER A 113 -6.80 -10.51 -21.80
N GLN A 114 -7.63 -10.32 -22.83
CA GLN A 114 -7.85 -11.33 -23.87
C GLN A 114 -6.75 -11.32 -24.94
N ALA A 115 -6.00 -10.22 -25.05
CA ALA A 115 -4.95 -10.04 -26.06
C ALA A 115 -3.57 -10.51 -25.57
N GLU A 116 -3.30 -10.40 -24.27
CA GLU A 116 -2.02 -10.77 -23.66
C GLU A 116 -2.30 -11.55 -22.36
N PRO A 117 -2.10 -12.88 -22.33
CA PRO A 117 -2.54 -13.73 -21.21
C PRO A 117 -1.91 -13.40 -19.85
N SER A 118 -0.76 -12.72 -19.85
CA SER A 118 -0.02 -12.30 -18.65
C SER A 118 -0.41 -10.90 -18.15
N GLN A 119 -1.29 -10.20 -18.87
CA GLN A 119 -1.74 -8.85 -18.56
C GLN A 119 -3.14 -8.85 -17.96
N PHE A 120 -3.36 -7.96 -16.99
CA PHE A 120 -4.62 -7.74 -16.31
C PHE A 120 -4.93 -6.24 -16.30
N TYR A 121 -6.22 -5.91 -16.31
CA TYR A 121 -6.72 -4.57 -16.15
C TYR A 121 -7.29 -4.43 -14.74
N LEU A 122 -6.67 -3.54 -13.96
CA LEU A 122 -7.23 -3.03 -12.72
C LEU A 122 -8.20 -1.90 -13.08
N ILE A 123 -9.46 -2.04 -12.69
CA ILE A 123 -10.52 -1.08 -12.98
C ILE A 123 -11.13 -0.63 -11.65
N PHE A 124 -11.07 0.66 -11.38
CA PHE A 124 -11.76 1.27 -10.25
C PHE A 124 -12.81 2.26 -10.74
N GLU A 125 -14.08 1.98 -10.46
CA GLU A 125 -15.21 2.86 -10.74
C GLU A 125 -15.44 3.74 -9.52
N VAL A 126 -15.17 5.04 -9.65
CA VAL A 126 -15.33 6.04 -8.60
C VAL A 126 -16.81 6.38 -8.46
N ALA A 127 -17.34 6.34 -7.24
CA ALA A 127 -18.71 6.73 -6.96
C ALA A 127 -18.91 8.25 -7.11
N GLU A 128 -20.12 8.66 -7.47
CA GLU A 128 -20.46 10.08 -7.63
C GLU A 128 -20.28 10.85 -6.32
N GLY A 129 -19.67 12.04 -6.39
CA GLY A 129 -19.41 12.88 -5.22
C GLY A 129 -18.16 12.53 -4.40
N TYR A 130 -17.43 11.47 -4.77
CA TYR A 130 -16.18 11.09 -4.12
C TYR A 130 -14.94 11.55 -4.91
N GLU A 131 -13.85 11.81 -4.19
CA GLU A 131 -12.55 12.05 -4.80
C GLU A 131 -11.95 10.73 -5.32
N ALA A 132 -11.31 10.81 -6.48
CA ALA A 132 -10.69 9.65 -7.11
C ALA A 132 -9.35 9.33 -6.45
N PRO A 133 -9.10 8.06 -6.07
CA PRO A 133 -7.82 7.68 -5.49
C PRO A 133 -6.69 7.82 -6.51
N THR A 134 -5.54 8.21 -6.01
CA THR A 134 -4.27 8.36 -6.73
C THR A 134 -3.30 7.23 -6.42
N VAL A 135 -3.54 6.46 -5.35
CA VAL A 135 -2.69 5.35 -4.92
C VAL A 135 -3.55 4.17 -4.49
N LEU A 136 -3.14 2.98 -4.87
CA LEU A 136 -3.66 1.72 -4.38
C LEU A 136 -2.52 0.94 -3.73
N ILE A 137 -2.71 0.53 -2.48
CA ILE A 137 -1.78 -0.34 -1.75
C ILE A 137 -2.49 -1.65 -1.44
N VAL A 138 -1.90 -2.78 -1.84
CA VAL A 138 -2.38 -4.12 -1.53
C VAL A 138 -1.49 -4.71 -0.44
N CYS A 139 -2.11 -5.26 0.60
CA CYS A 139 -1.45 -6.06 1.63
C CYS A 139 -1.97 -7.49 1.51
N ASP A 140 -1.10 -8.47 1.26
CA ASP A 140 -1.52 -9.87 1.25
C ASP A 140 -1.57 -10.48 2.66
N ARG A 141 -1.93 -11.76 2.72
CA ARG A 141 -1.98 -12.54 3.97
C ARG A 141 -0.61 -12.79 4.61
N GLU A 142 0.47 -12.65 3.84
CA GLU A 142 1.86 -12.79 4.31
C GLU A 142 2.41 -11.44 4.79
N GLU A 143 1.56 -10.42 4.84
CA GLU A 143 1.90 -9.04 5.17
C GLU A 143 2.95 -8.43 4.23
N GLN A 144 2.95 -8.86 2.96
CA GLN A 144 3.69 -8.20 1.88
C GLN A 144 2.84 -7.06 1.31
N PHE A 145 3.52 -5.98 0.92
CA PHE A 145 2.86 -4.75 0.46
C PHE A 145 3.30 -4.40 -0.96
N GLU A 146 2.32 -4.17 -1.82
CA GLU A 146 2.51 -3.63 -3.16
C GLU A 146 1.84 -2.27 -3.29
N GLN A 147 2.53 -1.33 -3.95
CA GLN A 147 2.09 0.05 -4.12
C GLN A 147 1.97 0.38 -5.60
N ILE A 148 0.82 0.91 -5.99
CA ILE A 148 0.45 1.20 -7.35
C ILE A 148 -0.01 2.65 -7.44
N VAL A 149 0.63 3.42 -8.30
CA VAL A 149 0.17 4.78 -8.63
C VAL A 149 -0.95 4.67 -9.66
N LEU A 150 -2.11 5.23 -9.33
CA LEU A 150 -3.29 5.21 -10.18
C LEU A 150 -3.29 6.41 -11.13
N PRO A 151 -3.62 6.22 -12.41
CA PRO A 151 -3.79 7.35 -13.33
C PRO A 151 -5.06 8.15 -12.98
N ALA A 152 -5.11 9.38 -13.47
CA ALA A 152 -6.32 10.20 -13.33
C ALA A 152 -7.55 9.49 -13.95
N PRO A 153 -8.73 9.58 -13.31
CA PRO A 153 -9.93 8.96 -13.82
C PRO A 153 -10.37 9.56 -15.15
N ARG A 154 -10.93 8.73 -16.02
CA ARG A 154 -11.60 9.15 -17.25
C ARG A 154 -13.07 8.81 -17.12
N ARG A 155 -13.93 9.85 -17.07
CA ARG A 155 -15.40 9.69 -16.89
C ARG A 155 -15.75 8.85 -15.63
N GLY A 156 -15.06 9.10 -14.52
CA GLY A 156 -15.29 8.37 -13.26
C GLY A 156 -14.64 7.00 -13.17
N THR A 157 -13.92 6.54 -14.20
CA THR A 157 -13.24 5.24 -14.19
C THR A 157 -11.72 5.40 -14.24
N ILE A 158 -11.03 4.76 -13.32
CA ILE A 158 -9.58 4.56 -13.36
C ILE A 158 -9.32 3.19 -13.96
N GLN A 159 -8.45 3.11 -14.97
CA GLN A 159 -8.04 1.85 -15.58
C GLN A 159 -6.52 1.82 -15.75
N LEU A 160 -5.90 0.77 -15.24
CA LEU A 160 -4.46 0.53 -15.32
C LEU A 160 -4.18 -0.90 -15.76
N ALA A 161 -3.23 -1.07 -16.69
CA ALA A 161 -2.71 -2.39 -17.04
C ALA A 161 -1.61 -2.79 -16.05
N VAL A 162 -1.71 -3.99 -15.50
CA VAL A 162 -0.69 -4.62 -14.65
C VAL A 162 -0.35 -5.99 -15.22
N THR A 163 0.85 -6.48 -14.95
CA THR A 163 1.30 -7.80 -15.43
C THR A 163 1.40 -8.78 -14.27
N GLN A 164 1.33 -10.07 -14.56
CA GLN A 164 1.51 -11.11 -13.53
C GLN A 164 2.86 -10.99 -12.80
N ALA A 165 3.90 -10.54 -13.51
CA ALA A 165 5.22 -10.30 -12.93
C ALA A 165 5.24 -9.25 -11.80
N SER A 166 4.22 -8.41 -11.69
CA SER A 166 4.09 -7.46 -10.58
C SER A 166 3.61 -8.10 -9.26
N GLY A 167 3.13 -9.35 -9.28
CA GLY A 167 2.54 -10.03 -8.13
C GLY A 167 1.17 -9.50 -7.69
N VAL A 168 0.83 -8.25 -8.04
CA VAL A 168 -0.44 -7.59 -7.72
C VAL A 168 -1.67 -8.43 -8.12
N PRO A 169 -1.77 -9.00 -9.34
CA PRO A 169 -2.94 -9.81 -9.69
C PRO A 169 -3.14 -10.99 -8.75
N ASP A 170 -2.06 -11.67 -8.35
CA ASP A 170 -2.13 -12.82 -7.45
C ASP A 170 -2.55 -12.38 -6.03
N MET A 171 -2.09 -11.22 -5.55
CA MET A 171 -2.57 -10.64 -4.29
C MET A 171 -4.05 -10.27 -4.35
N LEU A 172 -4.52 -9.67 -5.45
CA LEU A 172 -5.92 -9.26 -5.61
C LEU A 172 -6.88 -10.45 -5.78
N ARG A 173 -6.38 -11.56 -6.34
CA ARG A 173 -7.08 -12.85 -6.41
C ARG A 173 -7.32 -13.43 -5.02
N ASP A 174 -6.40 -13.26 -4.07
CA ASP A 174 -6.57 -13.75 -2.71
C ASP A 174 -7.66 -12.93 -1.99
N PRO A 175 -8.80 -13.53 -1.58
CA PRO A 175 -9.83 -12.82 -0.84
C PRO A 175 -9.35 -12.31 0.53
N LYS A 176 -8.24 -12.84 1.05
CA LYS A 176 -7.62 -12.43 2.31
C LYS A 176 -6.65 -11.26 2.17
N SER A 177 -6.41 -10.73 0.97
CA SER A 177 -5.68 -9.48 0.87
C SER A 177 -6.55 -8.32 1.32
N ALA A 178 -5.92 -7.29 1.85
CA ALA A 178 -6.55 -6.01 2.19
C ALA A 178 -6.07 -4.93 1.22
N ILE A 179 -6.94 -3.97 0.91
CA ILE A 179 -6.62 -2.89 -0.02
C ILE A 179 -6.87 -1.54 0.63
N TYR A 180 -5.91 -0.64 0.42
CA TYR A 180 -5.93 0.73 0.91
C TYR A 180 -5.90 1.66 -0.30
N LEU A 181 -6.88 2.56 -0.39
CA LEU A 181 -6.97 3.56 -1.44
C LEU A 181 -6.71 4.94 -0.84
N ARG A 182 -5.93 5.77 -1.53
CA ARG A 182 -5.67 7.17 -1.17
C ARG A 182 -5.86 8.04 -2.39
#